data_AF-A0A455WGF0-F1
#
_entry.id   AF-A0A455WGF0-F1
#
_cell.length_a   1.000
_cell.length_b   1.000
_cell.length_c   1.000
_cell.angle_alpha   90.00
_cell.angle_beta   90.00
_cell.angle_gamma   90.00
#
_symmetry.space_group_name_H-M   'P 1'
#
loop_
_entity.id
_entity.type
_entity.pdbx_description
1 polymer ?
#
loop_
_entity_poly.entity_id
_entity_poly.type
_entity_poly.pdbx_seq_one_letter_code
_entity_poly.pdbx_strand_id
1 'polypeptide(L)' 'MWPVDPELVSGDELWAEVDAARDSGELAKTIAHSRTVYQCSIENPGFLEAIHPDGTRELVRSFSSNK' A
#
# COMPACT_ATOMS: atom_id res chain seq x y z
N MET A 1 40.25 -8.02 13.69
CA MET A 1 39.01 -7.42 13.16
C MET A 1 38.96 -6.00 13.71
N TRP A 2 39.09 -4.99 12.86
CA TRP A 2 39.00 -3.59 13.31
C TRP A 2 37.53 -3.22 13.58
N PRO A 3 37.26 -2.36 14.57
CA PRO A 3 35.90 -1.95 14.87
C PRO A 3 35.36 -1.09 13.71
N VAL A 4 34.15 -1.39 13.26
CA VAL A 4 33.40 -0.54 12.33
C VAL A 4 32.88 0.63 13.15
N ASP A 5 33.29 1.84 12.78
CA ASP A 5 32.73 3.07 13.33
C ASP A 5 31.53 3.46 12.45
N PRO A 6 30.28 3.32 12.94
CA PRO A 6 29.12 3.69 12.15
C PRO A 6 29.07 5.22 12.04
N GLU A 7 28.94 5.71 10.81
CA GLU A 7 28.70 7.12 10.57
C GLU A 7 27.42 7.56 11.30
N LEU A 8 27.53 8.65 12.07
CA LEU A 8 26.41 9.23 12.80
C LEU A 8 25.52 9.99 11.80
N VAL A 9 24.46 9.33 11.36
CA VAL A 9 23.42 9.94 10.53
C VAL A 9 22.35 10.56 11.43
N SER A 10 21.95 11.79 11.13
CA SER A 10 20.89 12.47 11.86
C SER A 10 19.50 11.93 11.48
N GLY A 11 18.52 12.09 12.37
CA GLY A 11 17.14 11.69 12.08
C GLY A 11 16.56 12.40 10.85
N ASP A 12 16.91 13.67 10.66
CA ASP A 12 16.45 14.46 9.52
C ASP A 12 17.02 13.92 8.21
N GLU A 13 18.30 13.51 8.19
CA GLU A 13 18.90 12.86 7.02
C GLU A 13 18.27 11.50 6.72
N LEU A 14 17.88 10.73 7.74
CA LEU A 14 17.19 9.45 7.56
C LEU A 14 15.80 9.60 6.94
N TRP A 15 15.09 10.69 7.24
CA TRP A 15 13.70 10.90 6.79
C TRP A 15 13.54 11.85 5.61
N ALA A 16 14.62 12.52 5.18
CA ALA A 16 14.59 13.53 4.12
C ALA A 16 13.88 13.08 2.84
N GLU A 17 14.11 11.83 2.39
CA GLU A 17 13.45 11.28 1.20
C GLU A 17 11.93 11.10 1.41
N VAL A 18 11.54 10.57 2.56
CA VAL A 18 10.14 10.32 2.91
C VAL A 18 9.38 11.64 3.05
N ASP A 19 10.02 12.65 3.64
CA ASP A 19 9.43 13.98 3.81
C ASP A 19 9.28 14.67 2.44
N ALA A 20 10.28 14.59 1.56
CA ALA A 20 10.16 15.10 0.19
C ALA A 20 9.04 14.39 -0.60
N ALA A 21 8.90 13.06 -0.45
CA ALA A 21 7.82 12.30 -1.06
C ALA A 21 6.44 12.64 -0.47
N ARG A 22 6.38 12.98 0.82
CA ARG A 22 5.16 13.43 1.52
C ARG A 22 4.73 14.80 1.03
N ASP A 23 5.66 15.75 0.97
CA ASP A 23 5.40 17.13 0.57
C ASP A 23 5.01 17.25 -0.90
N SER A 24 5.60 16.43 -1.77
CA SER A 24 5.22 16.33 -3.19
C SER A 24 3.90 15.58 -3.42
N GLY A 25 3.38 14.87 -2.41
CA GLY A 25 2.20 14.03 -2.52
C GLY A 25 2.43 12.69 -3.24
N GLU A 26 3.64 12.41 -3.71
CA GLU A 26 3.99 11.12 -4.33
C GLU A 26 3.83 9.95 -3.34
N LEU A 27 4.12 10.17 -2.05
CA LEU A 27 3.89 9.17 -1.01
C LEU A 27 2.41 8.78 -0.92
N ALA A 28 1.50 9.76 -0.97
CA ALA A 28 0.06 9.51 -0.92
C ALA A 28 -0.42 8.76 -2.18
N LYS A 29 0.11 9.10 -3.36
CA LYS A 29 -0.17 8.37 -4.60
C LYS A 29 0.30 6.93 -4.50
N THR A 30 1.53 6.69 -4.08
CA THR A 30 2.08 5.34 -3.92
C THR A 30 1.23 4.51 -2.97
N ILE A 31 0.89 5.04 -1.78
CA ILE A 31 0.04 4.32 -0.81
C ILE A 31 -1.34 4.00 -1.40
N ALA A 32 -1.95 4.95 -2.12
CA ALA A 32 -3.26 4.74 -2.74
C ALA A 32 -3.23 3.68 -3.86
N HIS A 33 -2.14 3.61 -4.64
CA HIS A 33 -1.96 2.62 -5.71
C HIS A 33 -1.51 1.25 -5.18
N SER A 34 -0.82 1.18 -4.04
CA SER A 34 -0.29 -0.06 -3.47
C SER A 34 -1.28 -0.82 -2.56
N ARG A 35 -2.59 -0.55 -2.67
CA ARG A 35 -3.62 -1.29 -1.91
C ARG A 35 -4.55 -2.08 -2.82
N THR A 36 -4.99 -3.23 -2.33
CA THR A 36 -6.12 -3.94 -2.92
C THR A 36 -7.42 -3.19 -2.59
N VAL A 37 -8.25 -2.94 -3.59
CA VAL A 37 -9.60 -2.36 -3.40
C VAL A 37 -10.66 -3.39 -3.74
N TYR A 38 -11.83 -3.29 -3.11
CA TYR A 38 -12.94 -4.23 -3.30
C TYR A 38 -14.15 -3.50 -3.88
N GLN A 39 -14.78 -4.11 -4.88
CA GLN A 39 -16.04 -3.65 -5.46
C GLN A 39 -17.02 -4.81 -5.60
N CYS A 40 -18.32 -4.52 -5.71
CA CYS A 40 -19.31 -5.56 -6.03
C CYS A 40 -19.05 -6.11 -7.44
N SER A 41 -19.06 -7.45 -7.59
CA SER A 41 -19.00 -8.05 -8.92
C SER A 41 -20.33 -7.84 -9.66
N ILE A 42 -20.25 -7.36 -10.89
CA ILE A 42 -21.42 -7.19 -11.78
C ILE A 42 -21.84 -8.55 -12.37
N GLU A 43 -20.87 -9.41 -12.65
CA GLU A 43 -21.08 -10.71 -13.29
C GLU A 43 -21.50 -11.80 -12.29
N ASN A 44 -21.08 -11.67 -11.02
CA ASN A 44 -21.32 -12.66 -9.98
C ASN A 44 -22.04 -12.02 -8.77
N PRO A 45 -23.39 -11.96 -8.79
CA PRO A 45 -24.15 -11.40 -7.69
C PRO A 45 -23.81 -12.05 -6.35
N GLY A 46 -23.55 -11.24 -5.32
CA GLY A 46 -23.15 -11.72 -3.99
C GLY A 46 -21.65 -11.96 -3.82
N PHE A 47 -20.83 -11.67 -4.83
CA PHE A 47 -19.37 -11.71 -4.75
C PHE A 47 -18.77 -10.30 -4.87
N LEU A 48 -17.54 -10.17 -4.38
CA LEU A 48 -16.70 -8.99 -4.55
C LEU A 48 -15.60 -9.28 -5.57
N GLU A 49 -15.17 -8.25 -6.28
CA GLU A 49 -13.93 -8.26 -7.05
C GLU A 49 -12.86 -7.52 -6.24
N ALA A 50 -11.79 -8.24 -5.90
CA ALA A 50 -10.57 -7.65 -5.37
C ALA A 50 -9.71 -7.18 -6.55
N ILE A 51 -9.41 -5.89 -6.59
CA ILE A 51 -8.54 -5.28 -7.60
C ILE A 51 -7.21 -5.00 -6.92
N HIS A 52 -6.19 -5.74 -7.32
CA HIS A 52 -4.83 -5.63 -6.79
C HIS A 52 -4.07 -4.45 -7.42
N PRO A 53 -3.00 -3.96 -6.78
CA PRO A 53 -2.14 -2.89 -7.30
C PRO A 53 -1.58 -3.13 -8.71
N ASP A 54 -1.35 -4.40 -9.06
CA ASP A 54 -0.85 -4.83 -10.37
C ASP A 54 -1.95 -4.86 -11.46
N GLY A 55 -3.19 -4.53 -11.09
CA GLY A 55 -4.37 -4.58 -11.96
C GLY A 55 -5.03 -5.96 -12.02
N THR A 56 -4.46 -6.98 -11.37
CA THR A 56 -5.07 -8.32 -11.29
C THR A 56 -6.39 -8.23 -10.55
N ARG A 57 -7.39 -8.98 -11.04
CA ARG A 57 -8.71 -9.06 -10.42
C ARG A 57 -8.98 -10.48 -9.95
N GLU A 58 -9.43 -10.61 -8.70
CA GLU A 58 -9.82 -11.88 -8.11
C GLU A 58 -11.26 -11.80 -7.60
N LEU A 59 -12.05 -12.86 -7.87
CA LEU A 59 -13.40 -12.97 -7.33
C LEU A 59 -13.34 -13.53 -5.90
N VAL A 60 -13.85 -12.76 -4.94
CA VAL A 60 -13.84 -13.09 -3.52
C VAL A 60 -15.27 -13.24 -3.02
N ARG A 61 -15.53 -14.22 -2.15
CA ARG A 61 -16.84 -14.34 -1.51
C ARG A 61 -17.09 -13.09 -0.66
N SER A 62 -18.23 -12.44 -0.86
CA SER A 62 -18.64 -11.40 0.09
C SER A 62 -18.95 -12.07 1.43
N PHE A 63 -18.32 -11.58 2.51
CA PHE A 63 -18.75 -11.97 3.85
C PHE A 63 -20.07 -11.26 4.13
N SER A 64 -21.20 -11.93 3.89
CA SER A 64 -22.43 -11.55 4.57
C SER A 64 -22.24 -11.87 6.05
N SER A 65 -22.26 -10.84 6.90
CA SER A 65 -22.32 -11.01 8.34
C SER A 65 -23.50 -11.92 8.67
N ASN A 66 -23.24 -13.12 9.18
CA ASN A 66 -24.30 -13.90 9.82
C ASN A 66 -24.76 -13.09 11.02
N LYS A 67 -26.04 -12.70 10.97
CA LYS A 67 -26.74 -11.90 11.98
C LYS A 67 -27.01 -12.73 13.22
#